data_AF-A0A7Y2T428-F1
#
_entry.id   AF-A0A7Y2T428-F1
#
_cell.length_a   1.000
_cell.length_b   1.000
_cell.length_c   1.000
_cell.angle_alpha   90.00
_cell.angle_beta   90.00
_cell.angle_gamma   90.00
#
_symmetry.space_group_name_H-M   'P 1'
#
loop_
_entity.id
_entity.type
_entity.pdbx_description
1 polymer ?
#
loop_
_entity_poly.entity_id
_entity_poly.type
_entity_poly.pdbx_seq_one_letter_code
_entity_poly.pdbx_strand_id
1 'polypeptide(L)'
;MGTKPRYIEWISPEEMHSATLAWLSELKFIKDEQRFLNGLVKSYTEQLINHKIYDKSKQLVGEILDAENELDRLLKKVQVHENQLEIMIDDVDQPKMEKAYRETHLELLQLMQGYLEDYRDLKTQLFNLLTRVIKQEKQKRLLN
;
A
#
# COMPACT_ATOMS: atom_id res chain seq x y z
N MET A 1 7.43 25.42 -15.93
CA MET A 1 8.50 25.45 -14.91
C MET A 1 7.84 25.53 -13.55
N GLY A 2 7.57 24.39 -12.91
CA GLY A 2 6.99 24.36 -11.57
C GLY A 2 8.10 24.53 -10.54
N THR A 3 8.00 25.55 -9.70
CA THR A 3 8.89 25.76 -8.56
C THR A 3 8.78 24.58 -7.60
N LYS A 4 9.77 23.68 -7.59
CA LYS A 4 9.97 22.73 -6.48
C LYS A 4 10.08 23.57 -5.20
N PRO A 5 9.27 23.34 -4.16
CA PRO A 5 9.33 24.14 -2.94
C PRO A 5 10.69 23.93 -2.26
N ARG A 6 11.33 25.04 -1.85
CA ARG A 6 12.62 25.12 -1.14
C ARG A 6 12.77 24.18 0.06
N TYR A 7 11.66 23.65 0.60
CA TYR A 7 11.62 22.74 1.75
C TYR A 7 12.39 21.43 1.52
N ILE A 8 12.52 20.99 0.27
CA ILE A 8 13.11 19.70 -0.12
C ILE A 8 14.62 19.59 0.16
N GLU A 9 15.33 20.72 0.17
CA GLU A 9 16.77 20.74 0.47
C GLU A 9 17.07 20.53 1.96
N TRP A 10 16.05 20.51 2.83
CA TRP A 10 16.21 20.55 4.29
C TRP A 10 15.83 19.27 5.03
N ILE A 11 15.28 18.25 4.36
CA ILE A 11 14.99 16.99 5.05
C ILE A 11 16.33 16.36 5.45
N SER A 12 16.52 16.12 6.74
CA SER A 12 17.77 15.54 7.25
C SER A 12 17.86 14.05 6.91
N PRO A 13 19.06 13.46 6.86
CA PRO A 13 19.22 12.01 6.74
C PRO A 13 18.42 11.23 7.78
N GLU A 14 18.36 11.73 9.02
CA GLU A 14 17.61 11.12 10.13
C GLU A 14 16.09 11.19 9.89
N GLU A 15 15.58 12.30 9.35
CA GLU A 15 14.17 12.42 8.98
C GLU A 15 13.81 11.45 7.83
N MET A 16 14.67 11.33 6.82
CA MET A 16 14.48 10.38 5.73
C MET A 16 14.53 8.93 6.22
N HIS A 17 15.43 8.61 7.14
CA HIS A 17 15.53 7.30 7.78
C HIS A 17 14.25 6.98 8.55
N SER A 18 13.80 7.89 9.42
CA SER A 18 12.59 7.73 10.22
C SER A 18 11.36 7.52 9.33
N ALA A 19 11.22 8.31 8.27
CA ALA A 19 10.14 8.16 7.29
C ALA A 19 10.19 6.79 6.59
N THR A 20 11.38 6.35 6.17
CA THR A 20 11.58 5.07 5.48
C THR A 20 11.26 3.88 6.40
N LEU A 21 11.68 3.92 7.67
CA LEU A 21 11.30 2.91 8.67
C LEU A 21 9.79 2.87 8.92
N ALA A 22 9.14 4.04 9.00
CA ALA A 22 7.68 4.12 9.13
C ALA A 22 6.97 3.50 7.91
N TRP A 23 7.44 3.79 6.69
CA TRP A 23 6.90 3.20 5.47
C TRP A 23 7.07 1.67 5.44
N LEU A 24 8.24 1.15 5.83
CA LEU A 24 8.47 -0.29 5.91
C LEU A 24 7.53 -0.95 6.93
N SER A 25 7.30 -0.32 8.07
CA SER A 25 6.36 -0.80 9.09
C SER A 25 4.93 -0.85 8.54
N GLU A 26 4.47 0.24 7.92
CA GLU A 26 3.12 0.35 7.36
C GLU A 26 2.89 -0.68 6.24
N LEU A 27 3.83 -0.80 5.30
CA LEU A 27 3.71 -1.78 4.20
C LEU A 27 3.69 -3.23 4.72
N LYS A 28 4.48 -3.55 5.76
CA LYS A 28 4.42 -4.88 6.39
C LYS A 28 3.07 -5.13 7.06
N PHE A 29 2.54 -4.14 7.76
CA PHE A 29 1.22 -4.23 8.37
C PHE A 29 0.12 -4.45 7.32
N ILE A 30 0.15 -3.67 6.24
CA ILE A 30 -0.78 -3.83 5.12
C ILE A 30 -0.68 -5.22 4.50
N LYS A 31 0.53 -5.77 4.36
CA LYS A 31 0.72 -7.14 3.84
C LYS A 31 0.01 -8.19 4.70
N ASP A 32 0.07 -8.05 6.02
CA ASP A 32 -0.63 -8.95 6.93
C ASP A 32 -2.15 -8.74 6.88
N GLU A 33 -2.59 -7.49 6.73
CA GLU A 33 -4.00 -7.15 6.50
C GLU A 33 -4.53 -7.77 5.19
N GLN A 34 -3.79 -7.70 4.08
CA GLN A 34 -4.14 -8.34 2.81
C GLN A 34 -4.33 -9.86 2.98
N ARG A 35 -3.45 -10.53 3.73
CA ARG A 35 -3.60 -11.96 4.05
C ARG A 35 -4.89 -12.24 4.81
N PHE A 36 -5.23 -11.41 5.79
CA PHE A 36 -6.49 -11.51 6.52
C PHE A 36 -7.70 -11.32 5.60
N LEU A 37 -7.69 -10.28 4.77
CA LEU A 37 -8.78 -9.98 3.83
C LEU A 37 -8.97 -11.10 2.80
N ASN A 38 -7.89 -11.69 2.30
CA ASN A 38 -7.95 -12.88 1.44
C ASN A 38 -8.59 -14.08 2.14
N GLY A 39 -8.27 -14.29 3.42
CA GLY A 39 -8.94 -15.30 4.24
C GLY A 39 -10.45 -15.05 4.31
N LEU A 40 -10.84 -13.80 4.52
CA LEU A 40 -12.24 -13.40 4.60
C LEU A 40 -12.97 -13.59 3.26
N VAL A 41 -12.37 -13.17 2.14
CA VAL A 41 -12.91 -13.41 0.79
C VAL A 41 -13.12 -14.91 0.55
N LYS A 42 -12.12 -15.73 0.89
CA LYS A 42 -12.21 -17.19 0.74
C LYS A 42 -13.38 -17.76 1.53
N SER A 43 -13.60 -17.34 2.77
CA SER A 43 -14.72 -17.78 3.61
C SER A 43 -16.11 -17.45 3.04
N TYR A 44 -16.22 -16.46 2.14
CA TYR A 44 -17.49 -16.04 1.53
C TYR A 44 -17.54 -16.28 0.01
N THR A 45 -16.67 -17.17 -0.51
CA THR A 45 -16.54 -17.40 -1.96
C THR A 45 -17.87 -17.82 -2.59
N GLU A 46 -18.61 -18.75 -1.97
CA GLU A 46 -19.89 -19.26 -2.51
C GLU A 46 -20.91 -18.15 -2.76
N GLN A 47 -20.97 -17.16 -1.86
CA GLN A 47 -21.89 -16.04 -1.98
C GLN A 47 -21.35 -15.01 -2.99
N LEU A 48 -20.04 -14.80 -3.02
CA LEU A 48 -19.38 -13.87 -3.93
C LEU A 48 -19.46 -14.30 -5.39
N ILE A 49 -19.56 -15.61 -5.67
CA ILE A 49 -19.76 -16.16 -7.02
C ILE A 49 -21.23 -16.22 -7.47
N ASN A 50 -22.16 -15.72 -6.66
CA ASN A 50 -23.55 -15.60 -7.08
C ASN A 50 -23.66 -14.65 -8.28
N HIS A 51 -24.35 -15.10 -9.34
CA HIS A 51 -24.55 -14.35 -10.60
C HIS A 51 -24.90 -12.88 -10.43
N LYS A 52 -25.64 -12.49 -9.38
CA LYS A 52 -26.03 -11.08 -9.16
C LYS A 52 -24.87 -10.15 -8.82
N ILE A 53 -23.79 -10.66 -8.22
CA ILE A 53 -22.65 -9.84 -7.76
C ILE A 53 -21.31 -10.32 -8.32
N TYR A 54 -21.31 -11.40 -9.11
CA TYR A 54 -20.10 -12.06 -9.59
C TYR A 54 -19.12 -11.11 -10.28
N ASP A 55 -19.58 -10.30 -11.24
CA ASP A 55 -18.70 -9.40 -11.99
C ASP A 55 -18.00 -8.39 -11.08
N LYS A 56 -18.75 -7.82 -10.14
CA LYS A 56 -18.21 -6.88 -9.15
C LYS A 56 -17.24 -7.56 -8.19
N SER A 57 -17.57 -8.76 -7.70
CA SER A 57 -16.69 -9.54 -6.84
C SER A 57 -15.38 -9.90 -7.56
N LYS A 58 -15.47 -10.33 -8.82
CA LYS A 58 -14.32 -10.73 -9.63
C LYS A 58 -13.40 -9.55 -9.91
N GLN A 59 -13.96 -8.41 -10.31
CA GLN A 59 -13.18 -7.18 -10.52
C GLN A 59 -12.43 -6.81 -9.25
N LEU A 60 -13.14 -6.73 -8.12
CA LEU A 60 -12.55 -6.30 -6.85
C LEU A 60 -11.46 -7.24 -6.33
N VAL A 61 -11.63 -8.56 -6.51
CA VAL A 61 -10.59 -9.54 -6.19
C VAL A 61 -9.36 -9.38 -7.10
N GLY A 62 -9.56 -9.04 -8.37
CA GLY A 62 -8.46 -8.70 -9.28
C GLY A 62 -7.69 -7.47 -8.82
N GLU A 63 -8.40 -6.39 -8.47
CA GLU A 63 -7.79 -5.16 -7.96
C GLU A 63 -7.01 -5.39 -6.65
N ILE A 64 -7.49 -6.27 -5.76
CA ILE A 64 -6.76 -6.67 -4.54
C ILE A 64 -5.45 -7.39 -4.87
N LEU A 65 -5.49 -8.32 -5.83
CA LEU A 65 -4.29 -9.03 -6.27
C LEU A 65 -3.27 -8.07 -6.89
N ASP A 66 -3.74 -7.08 -7.66
CA ASP A 66 -2.87 -6.05 -8.24
C ASP A 66 -2.24 -5.18 -7.15
N ALA A 67 -3.01 -4.79 -6.13
CA ALA A 67 -2.51 -4.04 -4.98
C ALA A 67 -1.48 -4.84 -4.15
N GLU A 68 -1.67 -6.16 -3.99
CA GLU A 68 -0.68 -7.04 -3.33
C GLU A 68 0.65 -7.09 -4.10
N ASN A 69 0.58 -7.19 -5.43
CA ASN A 69 1.77 -7.18 -6.27
C ASN A 69 2.50 -5.84 -6.21
N GLU A 70 1.76 -4.73 -6.20
CA GLU A 70 2.36 -3.40 -6.08
C GLU A 70 2.96 -3.17 -4.69
N LEU A 71 2.33 -3.65 -3.62
CA LEU A 71 2.91 -3.63 -2.27
C LEU A 71 4.27 -4.32 -2.22
N ASP A 72 4.39 -5.50 -2.82
CA ASP A 72 5.63 -6.26 -2.83
C ASP A 72 6.74 -5.53 -3.61
N ARG A 73 6.39 -4.79 -4.66
CA ARG A 73 7.33 -3.93 -5.40
C ARG A 73 7.74 -2.73 -4.57
N LEU A 74 6.79 -2.04 -3.96
CA LEU A 74 7.03 -0.85 -3.16
C LEU A 74 7.86 -1.17 -1.92
N LEU A 75 7.56 -2.27 -1.22
CA LEU A 75 8.34 -2.75 -0.08
C LEU A 75 9.82 -2.99 -0.46
N LYS A 76 10.07 -3.59 -1.63
CA LYS A 76 11.44 -3.78 -2.14
C LYS A 76 12.13 -2.46 -2.44
N LYS A 77 11.43 -1.51 -3.11
CA LYS A 77 11.99 -0.19 -3.42
C LYS A 77 12.37 0.58 -2.15
N VAL A 78 11.46 0.61 -1.16
CA VAL A 78 11.70 1.28 0.12
C VAL A 78 12.85 0.61 0.88
N GLN A 79 12.95 -0.72 0.87
CA GLN A 79 14.06 -1.43 1.50
C GLN A 79 15.41 -1.15 0.82
N VAL A 80 15.45 -1.07 -0.51
CA VAL A 80 16.67 -0.71 -1.24
C VAL A 80 17.08 0.72 -0.92
N HIS A 81 16.11 1.65 -0.89
CA HIS A 81 16.34 3.05 -0.52
C HIS A 81 16.92 3.16 0.90
N GLU A 82 16.32 2.47 1.88
CA GLU A 82 16.85 2.41 3.25
C GLU A 82 18.29 1.92 3.31
N ASN A 83 18.61 0.86 2.57
CA ASN A 83 19.96 0.31 2.53
C ASN A 83 20.99 1.26 1.87
N GLN A 84 20.52 2.25 1.11
CA GLN A 84 21.37 3.25 0.43
C GLN A 84 21.57 4.52 1.27
N LEU A 85 20.96 4.61 2.46
CA LEU A 85 21.05 5.76 3.36
C LEU A 85 22.49 6.13 3.72
N GLU A 86 23.42 5.18 3.72
CA GLU A 86 24.84 5.41 4.03
C GLU A 86 25.45 6.57 3.21
N ILE A 87 25.03 6.73 1.95
CA ILE A 87 25.45 7.82 1.05
C ILE A 87 25.20 9.22 1.65
N MET A 88 24.25 9.34 2.58
CA MET A 88 23.85 10.60 3.20
C MET A 88 24.52 10.87 4.56
N ILE A 89 25.18 9.87 5.16
CA ILE A 89 25.69 9.94 6.53
C ILE A 89 27.17 9.57 6.65
N ASP A 90 27.81 9.15 5.56
CA ASP A 90 29.24 8.93 5.52
C ASP A 90 30.03 10.26 5.59
N ASP A 91 31.32 10.18 5.89
CA ASP A 91 32.22 11.33 5.93
C ASP A 91 32.73 11.73 4.51
N VAL A 92 32.04 11.33 3.44
CA VAL A 92 32.48 11.52 2.05
C VAL A 92 31.53 12.45 1.30
N ASP A 93 32.02 13.63 0.92
CA ASP A 93 31.25 14.61 0.14
C ASP A 93 30.94 14.08 -1.28
N GLN A 94 29.66 13.75 -1.53
CA GLN A 94 29.20 13.11 -2.77
C GLN A 94 27.95 13.83 -3.33
N PRO A 95 28.04 15.13 -3.72
CA PRO A 95 26.87 15.98 -3.96
C PRO A 95 25.88 15.46 -5.00
N LYS A 96 26.39 14.76 -6.03
CA LYS A 96 25.54 14.18 -7.08
C LYS A 96 24.73 12.98 -6.57
N MET A 97 25.33 12.12 -5.75
CA MET A 97 24.70 10.91 -5.25
C MET A 97 23.74 11.23 -4.10
N GLU A 98 24.13 12.13 -3.20
CA GLU A 98 23.23 12.66 -2.16
C GLU A 98 21.99 13.33 -2.76
N LYS A 99 22.17 14.12 -3.82
CA LYS A 99 21.04 14.73 -4.54
C LYS A 99 20.13 13.67 -5.14
N ALA A 100 20.69 12.65 -5.80
CA ALA A 100 19.92 11.56 -6.38
C ALA A 100 19.15 10.75 -5.32
N TYR A 101 19.75 10.55 -4.15
CA TYR A 101 19.09 9.92 -3.01
C TYR A 101 17.89 10.73 -2.53
N ARG A 102 18.05 12.05 -2.34
CA ARG A 102 16.95 12.95 -1.96
C ARG A 102 15.83 12.94 -3.00
N GLU A 103 16.16 12.96 -4.29
CA GLU A 103 15.16 12.90 -5.36
C GLU A 103 14.38 11.58 -5.33
N THR A 104 15.07 10.46 -5.15
CA THR A 104 14.45 9.13 -4.99
C THR A 104 13.53 9.08 -3.77
N HIS A 105 13.94 9.68 -2.65
CA HIS A 105 13.12 9.73 -1.43
C HIS A 105 11.80 10.46 -1.66
N LEU A 106 11.80 11.55 -2.43
CA LEU A 106 10.58 12.30 -2.77
C LEU A 106 9.65 11.51 -3.69
N GLU A 107 10.22 10.79 -4.65
CA GLU A 107 9.44 9.91 -5.52
C GLU A 107 8.77 8.80 -4.70
N LEU A 108 9.50 8.21 -3.74
CA LEU A 108 8.94 7.23 -2.81
C LEU A 108 7.84 7.81 -1.93
N LEU A 109 8.00 9.04 -1.43
CA LEU A 109 6.95 9.72 -0.68
C LEU A 109 5.65 9.82 -1.49
N GLN A 110 5.73 10.22 -2.76
CA GLN A 110 4.57 10.31 -3.64
C GLN A 110 3.94 8.95 -3.93
N LEU A 111 4.78 7.94 -4.22
CA LEU A 111 4.32 6.57 -4.46
C LEU A 111 3.64 5.98 -3.21
N MET A 112 4.20 6.21 -2.02
CA MET A 112 3.62 5.78 -0.75
C MET A 112 2.27 6.43 -0.51
N GLN A 113 2.15 7.75 -0.70
CA GLN A 113 0.88 8.45 -0.52
C GLN A 113 -0.20 7.91 -1.46
N GLY A 114 0.11 7.79 -2.76
CA GLY A 114 -0.83 7.24 -3.75
C GLY A 114 -1.25 5.81 -3.41
N TYR A 115 -0.28 4.93 -3.13
CA TYR A 115 -0.58 3.54 -2.77
C TYR A 115 -1.49 3.43 -1.54
N LEU A 116 -1.22 4.20 -0.48
CA LEU A 116 -2.00 4.16 0.76
C LEU A 116 -3.44 4.67 0.56
N GLU A 117 -3.62 5.72 -0.25
CA GLU A 117 -4.94 6.24 -0.59
C GLU A 117 -5.74 5.23 -1.42
N ASP A 118 -5.16 4.74 -2.51
CA ASP A 118 -5.80 3.76 -3.41
C ASP A 118 -6.17 2.47 -2.65
N TYR A 119 -5.25 1.97 -1.83
CA TYR A 119 -5.48 0.77 -1.05
C TYR A 119 -6.56 0.96 0.02
N ARG A 120 -6.65 2.14 0.66
CA ARG A 120 -7.73 2.46 1.61
C ARG A 120 -9.09 2.45 0.93
N ASP A 121 -9.19 3.01 -0.27
CA ASP A 121 -10.43 3.05 -1.03
C ASP A 121 -10.83 1.65 -1.50
N LEU A 122 -9.88 0.86 -1.98
CA LEU A 122 -10.08 -0.54 -2.34
C LEU A 122 -10.59 -1.38 -1.17
N LYS A 123 -9.95 -1.25 0.00
CA LYS A 123 -10.40 -1.89 1.25
C LYS A 123 -11.83 -1.52 1.61
N THR A 124 -12.17 -0.24 1.48
CA THR A 124 -13.52 0.26 1.80
C THR A 124 -14.57 -0.39 0.90
N GLN A 125 -14.26 -0.54 -0.40
CA GLN A 125 -15.14 -1.23 -1.34
C GLN A 125 -15.31 -2.71 -0.98
N LEU A 126 -14.23 -3.39 -0.59
CA LEU A 126 -14.27 -4.79 -0.16
C LEU A 126 -15.11 -4.99 1.09
N PHE A 127 -14.90 -4.18 2.13
CA PHE A 127 -15.70 -4.27 3.36
C PHE A 127 -17.18 -4.06 3.10
N ASN A 128 -17.53 -3.11 2.22
CA ASN A 128 -18.92 -2.86 1.84
C ASN A 128 -19.54 -4.05 1.11
N LEU A 129 -18.80 -4.69 0.20
CA LEU A 129 -19.25 -5.89 -0.49
C LEU A 129 -19.48 -7.05 0.49
N LEU A 130 -18.48 -7.34 1.33
CA LEU A 130 -18.54 -8.43 2.31
C LEU A 130 -19.65 -8.21 3.34
N THR A 131 -19.85 -6.98 3.81
CA THR A 131 -20.94 -6.64 4.73
C THR A 131 -22.31 -6.95 4.12
N ARG A 132 -22.51 -6.66 2.83
CA ARG A 132 -23.77 -6.98 2.13
C ARG A 132 -23.97 -8.49 2.03
N VAL A 133 -22.91 -9.22 1.67
CA VAL A 133 -22.91 -10.69 1.59
C VAL A 133 -23.28 -11.33 2.93
N ILE A 134 -22.62 -10.91 4.02
CA ILE A 134 -22.86 -11.42 5.37
C ILE A 134 -24.30 -11.15 5.83
N LYS A 135 -24.84 -9.95 5.55
CA LYS A 135 -26.24 -9.61 5.90
C LYS A 135 -27.23 -10.50 5.17
N GLN A 136 -27.03 -10.74 3.87
CA GLN A 136 -27.89 -11.62 3.08
C GLN A 136 -27.83 -13.06 3.59
N GLU A 137 -26.65 -13.54 3.97
CA GLU A 137 -26.49 -14.89 4.52
C GLU A 137 -27.23 -15.06 5.85
N LYS A 138 -27.08 -14.11 6.78
CA LYS A 138 -27.80 -14.14 8.07
C LYS A 138 -29.31 -14.15 7.87
N GLN A 139 -29.84 -13.36 6.93
CA GLN A 139 -31.27 -13.36 6.60
C GLN A 139 -31.75 -14.72 6.09
N LYS A 140 -30.98 -15.38 5.20
CA LYS A 140 -31.34 -16.73 4.72
C LYS A 140 -31.38 -17.76 5.84
N ARG A 141 -30.44 -17.70 6.79
CA ARG A 141 -30.40 -18.62 7.94
C ARG A 141 -31.56 -18.43 8.93
N LEU A 142 -32.19 -17.26 8.97
CA LEU A 142 -33.37 -17.00 9.81
C LEU A 142 -34.69 -17.46 9.18
N LEU A 143 -34.69 -17.69 7.86
CA LEU A 143 -35.87 -18.08 7.08
C LEU A 143 -35.95 -19.59 6.81
N ASN A 144 -34.93 -20.35 7.22
CA ASN A 144 -34.82 -21.80 7.09
C ASN A 144 -34.90 -22.48 8.46
#